data_AF-A0A327VEL8-F1
#
_entry.id   AF-A0A327VEL8-F1
#
_cell.length_a   1.000
_cell.length_b   1.000
_cell.length_c   1.000
_cell.angle_alpha   90.00
_cell.angle_beta   90.00
_cell.angle_gamma   90.00
#
_symmetry.space_group_name_H-M   'P 1'
#
loop_
_entity.id
_entity.type
_entity.pdbx_description
1 polymer ?
#
loop_
_entity_poly.entity_id
_entity_poly.type
_entity_poly.pdbx_seq_one_letter_code
_entity_poly.pdbx_strand_id
1 'polypeptide(L)'
;MLSGVGPADHLPEFGIVAVQDLPGVGAGLQDHPAAVVSWPVVRGETWSDAVSARNQRLYDEHRRGPLAAVGQAVAYLRVASGTQVPDVGVTPMLIDLLGQTDPGMCCLVTVLAPPAVGDSFGWHRLIWRTHH
;
A
#
# COMPACT_ATOMS: atom_id res chain seq x y z
N MET A 1 12.72 -18.72 0.56
CA MET A 1 13.56 -19.18 -0.58
C MET A 1 15.04 -19.19 -0.26
N LEU A 2 15.64 -18.12 0.28
CA LEU A 2 17.09 -18.10 0.60
C LEU A 2 17.56 -19.22 1.56
N SER A 3 16.65 -19.82 2.33
CA SER A 3 16.90 -20.96 3.19
C SER A 3 16.83 -22.34 2.50
N GLY A 4 16.64 -22.39 1.17
CA GLY A 4 16.42 -23.65 0.43
C GLY A 4 15.00 -24.20 0.54
N VAL A 5 14.05 -23.44 1.10
CA VAL A 5 12.63 -23.81 1.19
C VAL A 5 11.82 -23.02 0.16
N GLY A 6 11.16 -23.71 -0.76
CA GLY A 6 10.37 -23.15 -1.85
C GLY A 6 10.20 -24.11 -3.04
N PRO A 7 9.73 -23.65 -4.22
CA PRO A 7 9.56 -24.53 -5.37
C PRO A 7 10.90 -25.13 -5.81
N ALA A 8 11.03 -26.46 -5.77
CA ALA A 8 12.28 -27.15 -6.03
C ALA A 8 12.87 -26.87 -7.43
N ASP A 9 12.01 -26.62 -8.42
CA ASP A 9 12.43 -26.31 -9.79
C ASP A 9 12.95 -24.86 -9.95
N HIS A 10 12.55 -23.95 -9.05
CA HIS A 10 12.86 -22.52 -9.15
C HIS A 10 14.08 -22.10 -8.32
N LEU A 11 14.32 -22.76 -7.18
CA LEU A 11 15.48 -22.46 -6.32
C LEU A 11 16.85 -22.61 -7.04
N PRO A 12 17.06 -23.62 -7.91
CA PRO A 12 18.32 -23.77 -8.65
C PRO A 12 18.62 -22.63 -9.63
N GLU A 13 17.60 -21.92 -10.14
CA GLU A 13 17.78 -20.74 -11.01
C GLU A 13 18.59 -19.64 -10.32
N PHE A 14 18.59 -19.61 -8.97
CA PHE A 14 19.31 -18.64 -8.15
C PHE A 14 20.51 -19.24 -7.41
N GLY A 15 20.95 -20.44 -7.79
CA GLY A 15 22.08 -21.12 -7.14
C GLY A 15 21.78 -21.61 -5.72
N ILE A 16 20.50 -21.79 -5.38
CA ILE A 16 20.07 -22.25 -4.04
C ILE A 16 19.75 -23.73 -4.11
N VAL A 17 20.36 -24.53 -3.22
CA VAL A 17 20.02 -25.94 -3.05
C VAL A 17 18.67 -26.07 -2.35
N ALA A 18 17.75 -26.83 -2.93
CA ALA A 18 16.47 -27.14 -2.31
C ALA A 18 16.67 -28.07 -1.10
N VAL A 19 16.32 -27.56 0.09
CA VAL A 19 16.26 -28.29 1.36
C VAL A 19 14.88 -28.94 1.54
N GLN A 20 13.83 -28.25 1.10
CA GLN A 20 12.45 -28.73 1.15
C GLN A 20 11.65 -28.16 -0.02
N ASP A 21 11.03 -29.04 -0.81
CA ASP A 21 10.11 -28.64 -1.85
C ASP A 21 8.77 -28.20 -1.25
N LEU A 22 8.43 -26.92 -1.47
CA LEU A 22 7.17 -26.30 -1.08
C LEU A 22 6.74 -25.31 -2.17
N PRO A 23 5.95 -25.74 -3.16
CA PRO A 23 5.57 -24.90 -4.30
C PRO A 23 4.70 -23.69 -3.94
N GLY A 24 4.06 -23.71 -2.76
CA GLY A 24 3.25 -22.58 -2.28
C GLY A 24 4.05 -21.38 -1.76
N VAL A 25 5.36 -21.54 -1.48
CA VAL A 25 6.19 -20.43 -0.99
C VAL A 25 6.37 -19.38 -2.09
N GLY A 26 5.94 -18.15 -1.84
CA GLY A 26 5.98 -17.06 -2.81
C GLY A 26 4.81 -17.03 -3.80
N ALA A 27 3.94 -18.05 -3.78
CA ALA A 27 2.66 -18.01 -4.48
C ALA A 27 1.59 -17.34 -3.61
N GLY A 28 0.45 -17.02 -4.21
CA GLY A 28 -0.69 -16.52 -3.43
C GLY A 28 -0.56 -15.05 -3.01
N LEU A 29 0.27 -14.25 -3.70
CA LEU A 29 0.44 -12.84 -3.38
C LEU A 29 -0.90 -12.13 -3.61
N GLN A 30 -1.42 -11.57 -2.53
CA GLN A 30 -2.61 -10.74 -2.55
C GLN A 30 -2.21 -9.33 -2.14
N ASP A 31 -2.79 -8.37 -2.83
CA ASP A 31 -2.65 -6.94 -2.52
C ASP A 31 -4.02 -6.28 -2.63
N HIS A 32 -4.15 -5.08 -2.09
CA HIS A 32 -5.34 -4.26 -2.20
C HIS A 32 -5.10 -3.15 -3.22
N PRO A 33 -5.42 -3.36 -4.50
CA PRO A 33 -5.22 -2.34 -5.52
C PRO A 33 -6.09 -1.12 -5.19
N ALA A 34 -5.51 0.05 -5.36
CA ALA A 34 -6.17 1.31 -5.02
C ALA A 34 -6.07 2.32 -6.16
N ALA A 35 -7.16 3.07 -6.36
CA ALA A 35 -7.18 4.28 -7.15
C ALA A 35 -7.14 5.49 -6.23
N VAL A 36 -6.38 6.52 -6.61
CA VAL A 36 -6.33 7.78 -5.88
C VAL A 36 -7.14 8.81 -6.65
N VAL A 37 -8.07 9.48 -5.96
CA VAL A 37 -8.77 10.64 -6.49
C VAL A 37 -8.34 11.86 -5.68
N SER A 38 -7.93 12.94 -6.34
CA SER A 38 -7.35 14.13 -5.70
C SER A 38 -8.15 15.39 -5.99
N TRP A 39 -8.17 16.31 -5.02
CA TRP A 39 -8.83 17.60 -5.11
C TRP A 39 -8.01 18.70 -4.43
N PRO A 40 -8.01 19.93 -4.97
CA PRO A 40 -7.41 21.08 -4.29
C PRO A 40 -8.21 21.47 -3.05
N VAL A 41 -7.53 21.96 -2.03
CA VAL A 41 -8.16 22.51 -0.82
C VAL A 41 -8.14 24.03 -0.88
N VAL A 42 -9.32 24.65 -0.98
CA VAL A 42 -9.44 26.12 -1.09
C VAL A 42 -9.49 26.80 0.29
N ARG A 43 -9.95 26.07 1.32
CA ARG A 43 -10.03 26.54 2.71
C ARG A 43 -9.79 25.38 3.67
N GLY A 44 -8.99 25.61 4.70
CA GLY A 44 -8.62 24.62 5.71
C GLY A 44 -7.12 24.34 5.69
N GLU A 45 -6.67 23.51 6.64
CA GLU A 45 -5.29 23.03 6.74
C GLU A 45 -5.22 21.60 6.21
N THR A 46 -4.12 21.30 5.54
CA THR A 46 -3.76 19.97 5.03
C THR A 46 -2.50 19.47 5.74
N TRP A 47 -2.03 18.30 5.34
CA TRP A 47 -0.82 17.70 5.89
C TRP A 47 0.43 18.48 5.50
N SER A 48 0.45 19.18 4.35
CA SER A 48 1.58 20.07 4.01
C SER A 48 1.68 21.25 5.00
N ASP A 49 0.55 21.84 5.39
CA ASP A 49 0.48 22.88 6.43
C ASP A 49 0.91 22.35 7.83
N ALA A 50 0.68 21.06 8.07
CA ALA A 50 1.06 20.40 9.32
C ALA A 50 2.59 20.29 9.50
N VAL A 51 3.38 20.32 8.43
CA VAL A 51 4.85 20.24 8.49
C VAL A 51 5.44 21.59 8.91
N SER A 52 5.45 21.83 10.22
CA SER A 52 6.03 23.04 10.83
C SER A 52 6.92 22.70 12.02
N ALA A 53 7.89 23.56 12.31
CA ALA A 53 8.78 23.39 13.48
C ALA A 53 8.00 23.33 14.81
N ARG A 54 6.84 23.97 14.90
CA ARG A 54 5.94 23.90 16.05
C ARG A 54 5.36 22.49 16.20
N ASN A 55 4.79 21.94 15.13
CA ASN A 55 4.18 20.62 15.17
C ASN A 55 5.22 19.50 15.33
N GLN A 56 6.42 19.69 14.79
CA GLN A 56 7.56 18.79 15.00
C GLN A 56 7.91 18.70 16.49
N ARG A 57 8.12 19.84 17.16
CA ARG A 57 8.39 19.86 18.62
C ARG A 57 7.27 19.20 19.43
N LEU A 58 6.01 19.50 19.10
CA LEU A 58 4.85 18.89 19.76
C LEU A 58 4.85 17.36 19.63
N TYR A 59 5.26 16.84 18.47
CA TYR A 59 5.36 15.40 18.24
C TYR A 59 6.58 14.78 18.92
N ASP A 60 7.72 15.47 18.95
CA ASP A 60 8.95 14.96 19.58
C ASP A 60 8.82 14.91 21.11
N GLU A 61 8.29 15.98 21.73
CA GLU A 61 8.19 16.09 23.18
C GLU A 61 7.01 15.30 23.75
N HIS A 62 5.90 15.20 23.01
CA HIS A 62 4.64 14.70 23.56
C HIS A 62 3.96 13.61 22.71
N ARG A 63 4.51 13.26 21.54
CA ARG A 63 3.88 12.31 20.59
C ARG A 63 2.46 12.73 20.20
N ARG A 64 2.23 14.05 20.08
CA ARG A 64 0.92 14.66 19.81
C ARG A 64 0.95 15.59 18.61
N GLY A 65 -0.23 16.03 18.19
CA GLY A 65 -0.41 17.02 17.13
C GLY A 65 -0.62 16.40 15.75
N PRO A 66 -0.72 17.24 14.70
CA PRO A 66 -1.06 16.81 13.35
C PRO A 66 -0.10 15.76 12.75
N LEU A 67 1.18 15.75 13.17
CA LEU A 67 2.16 14.77 12.69
C LEU A 67 1.97 13.36 13.31
N ALA A 68 1.10 13.22 14.31
CA ALA A 68 0.81 11.93 14.93
C ALA A 68 -0.21 11.08 14.15
N ALA A 69 -0.88 11.65 13.14
CA ALA A 69 -1.86 10.93 12.32
C ALA A 69 -1.85 11.42 10.88
N VAL A 70 -1.85 10.49 9.92
CA VAL A 70 -1.92 10.79 8.48
C VAL A 70 -3.34 10.56 7.93
N GLY A 71 -4.02 9.52 8.41
CA GLY A 71 -5.42 9.24 8.10
C GLY A 71 -6.31 9.48 9.31
N GLN A 72 -7.52 10.02 9.07
CA GLN A 72 -8.46 10.38 10.15
C GLN A 72 -9.73 9.53 10.13
N ALA A 73 -10.07 8.96 8.96
CA ALA A 73 -11.28 8.17 8.79
C ALA A 73 -11.10 7.16 7.65
N VAL A 74 -11.89 6.11 7.72
CA VAL A 74 -12.08 5.13 6.65
C VAL A 74 -13.54 4.69 6.64
N ALA A 75 -14.09 4.52 5.45
CA ALA A 75 -15.38 3.88 5.25
C ALA A 75 -15.18 2.54 4.54
N TYR A 76 -15.84 1.50 5.05
CA TYR A 76 -15.89 0.19 4.42
C TYR A 76 -17.27 0.00 3.82
N LEU A 77 -17.31 -0.11 2.49
CA LEU A 77 -18.53 -0.13 1.71
C LEU A 77 -18.72 -1.48 1.05
N ARG A 78 -19.99 -1.78 0.82
CA ARG A 78 -20.43 -2.94 0.05
C ARG A 78 -20.98 -2.43 -1.28
N VAL A 79 -20.25 -2.63 -2.35
CA VAL A 79 -20.53 -2.03 -3.67
C VAL A 79 -20.99 -3.09 -4.67
N ALA A 80 -20.31 -4.22 -4.76
CA ALA A 80 -20.70 -5.30 -5.67
C ALA A 80 -21.96 -6.04 -5.18
N SER A 81 -22.82 -6.44 -6.12
CA SER A 81 -23.94 -7.32 -5.81
C SER A 81 -23.43 -8.74 -5.50
N GLY A 82 -23.88 -9.31 -4.38
CA GLY A 82 -23.60 -10.71 -4.00
C GLY A 82 -22.51 -10.92 -2.96
N THR A 83 -21.77 -9.90 -2.53
CA THR A 83 -20.87 -10.02 -1.36
C THR A 83 -21.63 -9.84 -0.04
N GLN A 84 -21.22 -10.58 1.00
CA GLN A 84 -21.71 -10.40 2.38
C GLN A 84 -20.73 -9.62 3.27
N VAL A 85 -19.54 -9.29 2.76
CA VAL A 85 -18.51 -8.48 3.44
C VAL A 85 -18.23 -7.20 2.64
N PRO A 86 -17.63 -6.15 3.24
CA PRO A 86 -17.19 -4.99 2.48
C PRO A 86 -16.16 -5.40 1.42
N ASP A 87 -16.28 -4.84 0.22
CA ASP A 87 -15.42 -5.09 -0.93
C ASP A 87 -14.68 -3.84 -1.38
N VAL A 88 -15.05 -2.66 -0.87
CA VAL A 88 -14.38 -1.38 -1.13
C VAL A 88 -14.09 -0.63 0.17
N GLY A 89 -12.86 -0.15 0.32
CA GLY A 89 -12.44 0.80 1.34
C GLY A 89 -12.27 2.21 0.75
N VAL A 90 -12.77 3.22 1.44
CA VAL A 90 -12.67 4.64 1.05
C VAL A 90 -11.97 5.39 2.17
N THR A 91 -10.73 5.82 1.92
CA THR A 91 -9.88 6.48 2.93
C THR A 91 -9.56 7.91 2.49
N PRO A 92 -10.28 8.92 3.00
CA PRO A 92 -9.91 10.31 2.78
C PRO A 92 -8.63 10.65 3.56
N MET A 93 -7.76 11.40 2.92
CA MET A 93 -6.48 11.85 3.46
C MET A 93 -6.33 13.33 3.15
N LEU A 94 -5.94 14.12 4.15
CA LEU A 94 -5.65 15.55 4.01
C LEU A 94 -4.28 15.79 3.37
N ILE A 95 -3.91 14.98 2.39
CA ILE A 95 -2.69 15.10 1.59
C ILE A 95 -3.03 14.63 0.18
N ASP A 96 -2.45 15.26 -0.83
CA ASP A 96 -2.52 14.76 -2.20
C ASP A 96 -1.33 13.83 -2.50
N LEU A 97 -1.57 12.52 -2.45
CA LEU A 97 -0.54 11.51 -2.75
C LEU A 97 -0.09 11.49 -4.22
N LEU A 98 -0.86 12.11 -5.13
CA LEU A 98 -0.48 12.21 -6.54
C LEU A 98 0.35 13.47 -6.83
N GLY A 99 0.46 14.40 -5.88
CA GLY A 99 1.20 15.66 -6.04
C GLY A 99 0.64 16.56 -7.14
N GLN A 100 -0.65 16.44 -7.46
CA GLN A 100 -1.30 17.22 -8.52
C GLN A 100 -1.72 18.60 -8.02
N THR A 101 -1.94 18.75 -6.71
CA THR A 101 -2.39 19.98 -6.05
C THR A 101 -1.72 20.17 -4.69
N ASP A 102 -1.36 21.41 -4.38
CA ASP A 102 -0.85 21.82 -3.05
C ASP A 102 -1.37 23.24 -2.72
N PRO A 103 -2.16 23.44 -1.64
CA PRO A 103 -2.66 22.40 -0.73
C PRO A 103 -3.71 21.50 -1.40
N GLY A 104 -3.64 20.20 -1.10
CA GLY A 104 -4.46 19.18 -1.71
C GLY A 104 -4.86 18.08 -0.74
N MET A 105 -5.97 17.41 -1.04
CA MET A 105 -6.43 16.21 -0.36
C MET A 105 -6.73 15.12 -1.38
N CYS A 106 -6.62 13.87 -0.96
CA CYS A 106 -7.01 12.75 -1.79
C CYS A 106 -7.92 11.78 -1.06
N CYS A 107 -8.58 10.92 -1.82
CA CYS A 107 -9.27 9.77 -1.32
C CYS A 107 -8.72 8.53 -1.99
N LEU A 108 -8.22 7.60 -1.17
CA LEU A 108 -7.79 6.30 -1.63
C LEU A 108 -9.00 5.37 -1.69
N VAL A 109 -9.34 4.92 -2.89
CA VAL A 109 -10.42 3.95 -3.13
C VAL A 109 -9.78 2.60 -3.39
N THR A 110 -9.95 1.69 -2.44
CA THR A 110 -9.21 0.43 -2.35
C THR A 110 -10.15 -0.76 -2.53
N VAL A 111 -9.79 -1.73 -3.35
CA VAL A 111 -10.52 -3.00 -3.47
C VAL A 111 -10.00 -3.98 -2.42
N LEU A 112 -10.89 -4.51 -1.58
CA LEU A 112 -10.52 -5.31 -0.40
C LEU A 112 -10.42 -6.82 -0.68
N ALA A 113 -11.10 -7.30 -1.72
CA ALA A 113 -11.10 -8.71 -2.10
C ALA A 113 -11.00 -8.86 -3.63
N PRO A 114 -9.90 -8.39 -4.24
CA PRO A 114 -9.71 -8.59 -5.67
C PRO A 114 -9.59 -10.09 -5.97
N PRO A 115 -10.23 -10.61 -7.03
CA PRO A 115 -10.09 -12.00 -7.44
C PRO A 115 -8.68 -12.31 -8.00
N ALA A 116 -7.88 -11.28 -8.28
CA ALA A 116 -6.53 -11.43 -8.81
C ALA A 116 -5.56 -11.87 -7.71
N VAL A 117 -4.86 -12.98 -7.96
CA VAL A 117 -3.79 -13.51 -7.11
C VAL A 117 -2.52 -13.53 -7.95
N GLY A 118 -1.46 -12.90 -7.45
CA GLY A 118 -0.15 -12.86 -8.08
C GLY A 118 0.78 -13.93 -7.53
N ASP A 119 1.96 -14.03 -8.14
CA ASP A 119 3.13 -14.66 -7.55
C ASP A 119 4.23 -13.62 -7.33
N SER A 120 5.13 -13.86 -6.37
CA SER A 120 6.30 -13.00 -6.19
C SER A 120 7.33 -13.17 -7.33
N PHE A 121 7.22 -14.25 -8.13
CA PHE A 121 8.17 -14.60 -9.18
C PHE A 121 8.11 -13.62 -10.37
N GLY A 122 6.93 -13.12 -10.74
CA GLY A 122 6.75 -12.11 -11.78
C GLY A 122 7.41 -10.77 -11.47
N TRP A 123 7.41 -10.36 -10.20
CA TRP A 123 8.02 -9.10 -9.74
C TRP A 123 9.56 -9.12 -9.81
N HIS A 124 10.18 -10.26 -9.50
CA HIS A 124 11.64 -10.41 -9.65
C HIS A 124 12.08 -10.26 -11.12
N ARG A 125 11.31 -10.76 -12.09
CA ARG A 125 11.64 -10.59 -13.52
C ARG A 125 11.51 -9.15 -14.01
N LEU A 126 10.68 -8.32 -13.38
CA LEU A 126 10.51 -6.90 -13.73
C LEU A 126 11.63 -6.03 -13.15
N ILE A 127 12.03 -6.29 -11.90
CA ILE A 127 13.07 -5.52 -11.19
C ILE A 127 14.48 -5.81 -11.74
N TRP A 128 14.74 -7.03 -12.21
CA TRP A 128 16.06 -7.40 -12.78
C TRP A 128 16.19 -7.10 -14.29
N ARG A 129 15.14 -6.65 -14.97
CA ARG A 129 15.23 -6.16 -16.37
C ARG A 129 15.72 -4.72 -16.50
N THR A 130 15.83 -3.98 -15.41
CA THR A 130 16.32 -2.59 -15.41
C THR A 130 17.80 -2.46 -15.05
N HIS A 131 18.51 -3.59 -14.83
CA HIS A 131 19.93 -3.63 -14.46
C HIS A 131 20.78 -4.44 -15.45
N HIS A 132 20.54 -4.29 -16.76
CA HIS A 132 21.45 -4.72 -17.82
C HIS A 132 21.56 -3.66 -18.91
#